data_AF-W0RBM1-F1
#
_entry.id   AF-W0RBM1-F1
#
_cell.length_a   1.000
_cell.length_b   1.000
_cell.length_c   1.000
_cell.angle_alpha   90.00
_cell.angle_beta   90.00
_cell.angle_gamma   90.00
#
_symmetry.space_group_name_H-M   'P 1'
#
loop_
_entity.id
_entity.type
_entity.pdbx_description
1 polymer ?
#
loop_
_entity_poly.entity_id
_entity_poly.type
_entity_poly.pdbx_seq_one_letter_code
_entity_poly.pdbx_strand_id
1 'polypeptide(L)'
;MTAPAYPVHPLEASDRLAWQATAAVGLLERFGDLVMVALDAVGSRDDEALAAALAERERLMAQLQPLLADLATARLSASELELAGPYSRRAVATILGPVDEALRYANLLHARLTDEVSEQAPPAPVARPRPRRAALALVR
;
A
#
# COMPACT_ATOMS: atom_id res chain seq x y z
N MET A 1 -32.11 -20.49 -13.89
CA MET A 1 -32.86 -19.26 -14.22
C MET A 1 -31.95 -18.09 -13.92
N THR A 2 -31.28 -17.57 -14.95
CA THR A 2 -30.32 -16.48 -14.81
C THR A 2 -31.10 -15.17 -14.93
N ALA A 3 -31.17 -14.39 -13.86
CA ALA A 3 -31.78 -13.07 -13.91
C ALA A 3 -30.98 -12.21 -14.92
N PRO A 4 -31.65 -11.41 -15.78
CA PRO A 4 -30.95 -10.48 -16.65
C PRO A 4 -30.17 -9.50 -15.77
N ALA A 5 -28.86 -9.39 -16.00
CA ALA A 5 -28.03 -8.35 -15.41
C ALA A 5 -28.51 -7.01 -16.00
N TYR A 6 -29.27 -6.25 -15.23
CA TYR A 6 -29.63 -4.90 -15.62
C TYR A 6 -28.35 -4.05 -15.68
N PRO A 7 -28.13 -3.29 -16.76
CA PRO A 7 -27.02 -2.35 -16.80
C PRO A 7 -27.21 -1.33 -15.69
N VAL A 8 -26.24 -1.27 -14.76
CA VAL A 8 -26.21 -0.27 -13.68
C VAL A 8 -26.29 1.12 -14.31
N HIS A 9 -27.16 1.97 -13.80
CA HIS A 9 -27.32 3.31 -14.34
C HIS A 9 -26.01 4.11 -14.15
N PRO A 10 -25.55 4.90 -15.15
CA PRO A 10 -24.27 5.61 -15.05
C PRO A 10 -24.11 6.52 -13.81
N LEU A 11 -25.23 7.09 -13.32
CA LEU A 11 -25.23 7.88 -12.07
C LEU A 11 -24.99 7.01 -10.83
N GLU A 12 -25.66 5.86 -10.73
CA GLU A 12 -25.47 4.94 -9.60
C GLU A 12 -24.04 4.37 -9.57
N ALA A 13 -23.47 4.11 -10.75
CA ALA A 13 -22.07 3.71 -10.87
C ALA A 13 -21.11 4.82 -10.40
N SER A 14 -21.43 6.08 -10.70
CA SER A 14 -20.64 7.24 -10.29
C SER A 14 -20.73 7.50 -8.77
N ASP A 15 -21.92 7.39 -8.20
CA ASP A 15 -22.13 7.57 -6.75
C ASP A 15 -21.46 6.44 -5.95
N ARG A 16 -21.56 5.20 -6.43
CA ARG A 16 -20.86 4.06 -5.83
C ARG A 16 -19.34 4.27 -5.89
N LEU A 17 -18.81 4.72 -7.03
CA LEU A 17 -17.39 4.99 -7.20
C LEU A 17 -16.93 6.10 -6.23
N ALA A 18 -17.70 7.17 -6.09
CA ALA A 18 -17.40 8.25 -5.16
C ALA A 18 -17.40 7.76 -3.70
N TRP A 19 -18.39 6.96 -3.31
CA TRP A 19 -18.44 6.36 -1.97
C TRP A 19 -17.25 5.44 -1.69
N GLN A 20 -16.87 4.58 -2.66
CA GLN A 20 -15.68 3.72 -2.55
C GLN A 20 -14.39 4.54 -2.45
N ALA A 21 -14.27 5.62 -3.22
CA ALA A 21 -13.13 6.54 -3.17
C ALA A 21 -13.01 7.21 -1.79
N THR A 22 -14.11 7.72 -1.23
CA THR A 22 -14.12 8.28 0.13
C THR A 22 -13.73 7.25 1.18
N ALA A 23 -14.26 6.02 1.11
CA ALA A 23 -13.89 4.95 2.03
C ALA A 23 -12.39 4.60 1.93
N ALA A 24 -11.84 4.54 0.71
CA ALA A 24 -10.42 4.28 0.49
C ALA A 24 -9.53 5.38 1.07
N VAL A 25 -9.90 6.66 0.90
CA VAL A 25 -9.18 7.79 1.49
C VAL A 25 -9.15 7.68 3.02
N GLY A 26 -10.29 7.45 3.68
CA GLY A 26 -10.32 7.33 5.14
C GLY A 26 -9.48 6.15 5.68
N LEU A 27 -9.41 5.04 4.95
CA LEU A 27 -8.51 3.93 5.29
C LEU A 27 -7.04 4.30 5.06
N LEU A 28 -6.71 5.03 4.00
CA LEU A 28 -5.35 5.49 3.72
C LEU A 28 -4.84 6.51 4.74
N GLU A 29 -5.71 7.40 5.22
CA GLU A 29 -5.39 8.34 6.31
C GLU A 29 -5.08 7.57 7.59
N ARG A 30 -5.94 6.62 7.98
CA ARG A 30 -5.70 5.76 9.14
C ARG A 30 -4.43 4.91 8.99
N PHE A 31 -4.09 4.49 7.76
CA PHE A 31 -2.81 3.84 7.49
C PHE A 31 -1.64 4.78 7.78
N GLY A 32 -1.72 6.03 7.34
CA GLY A 32 -0.72 7.06 7.64
C GLY A 32 -0.53 7.26 9.13
N ASP A 33 -1.62 7.34 9.91
CA ASP A 33 -1.58 7.45 11.37
C ASP A 33 -0.85 6.27 12.02
N LEU A 34 -1.14 5.04 11.59
CA LEU A 34 -0.45 3.84 12.08
C LEU A 34 1.05 3.85 11.77
N VAL A 35 1.44 4.39 10.61
CA VAL A 35 2.86 4.54 10.25
C VAL A 35 3.54 5.59 11.13
N MET A 36 2.88 6.70 11.45
CA MET A 36 3.42 7.70 12.38
C MET A 36 3.60 7.11 13.79
N VAL A 37 2.63 6.33 14.28
CA VAL A 37 2.75 5.61 15.56
C VAL A 37 3.92 4.63 15.52
N ALA A 38 4.09 3.88 14.43
CA ALA A 38 5.21 2.97 14.28
C ALA A 38 6.57 3.71 14.27
N LEU A 39 6.67 4.86 13.60
CA LEU A 39 7.88 5.70 13.62
C LEU A 39 8.20 6.23 15.02
N ASP A 40 7.19 6.67 15.77
CA ASP A 40 7.37 7.13 17.16
C ASP A 40 7.84 5.99 18.07
N ALA A 41 7.25 4.80 17.93
CA ALA A 41 7.65 3.58 18.65
C ALA A 41 9.10 3.17 18.34
N VAL A 42 9.53 3.29 17.08
CA VAL A 42 10.93 3.07 16.65
C VAL A 42 11.87 4.10 17.31
N GLY A 43 11.45 5.37 17.41
CA GLY A 43 12.22 6.42 18.07
C GLY A 43 12.35 6.22 19.59
N SER A 44 11.30 5.74 20.24
CA SER A 44 11.23 5.49 21.69
C SER A 44 11.73 4.11 22.12
N ARG A 45 12.00 3.21 21.16
CA ARG A 45 12.34 1.78 21.37
C ARG A 45 11.25 1.01 22.09
N ASP A 46 9.99 1.32 21.77
CA ASP A 46 8.82 0.59 22.26
C ASP A 46 8.44 -0.53 21.28
N ASP A 47 9.00 -1.71 21.50
CA ASP A 47 8.77 -2.88 20.65
C ASP A 47 7.31 -3.36 20.67
N GLU A 48 6.58 -3.14 21.77
CA GLU A 48 5.17 -3.54 21.91
C GLU A 48 4.26 -2.62 21.09
N ALA A 49 4.45 -1.31 21.21
CA ALA A 49 3.73 -0.33 20.40
C ALA A 49 4.02 -0.51 18.89
N LEU A 50 5.28 -0.79 18.53
CA LEU A 50 5.67 -1.08 17.16
C LEU A 50 4.97 -2.33 16.63
N ALA A 51 5.00 -3.44 17.37
CA ALA A 51 4.34 -4.68 16.97
C ALA A 51 2.82 -4.51 16.81
N ALA A 52 2.18 -3.78 17.73
CA ALA A 52 0.75 -3.49 17.66
C ALA A 52 0.38 -2.64 16.43
N ALA A 53 1.16 -1.59 16.15
CA ALA A 53 0.96 -0.74 14.98
C ALA A 53 1.12 -1.52 13.67
N LEU A 54 2.13 -2.39 13.57
CA LEU A 54 2.36 -3.24 12.39
C LEU A 54 1.26 -4.27 12.18
N ALA A 55 0.76 -4.90 13.25
CA ALA A 55 -0.33 -5.86 13.17
C ALA A 55 -1.64 -5.20 12.71
N GLU A 56 -1.97 -4.02 13.22
CA GLU A 56 -3.17 -3.29 12.80
C GLU A 56 -3.02 -2.77 11.36
N ARG A 57 -1.81 -2.35 10.96
CA ARG A 57 -1.50 -1.99 9.58
C ARG A 57 -1.79 -3.14 8.62
N GLU A 58 -1.40 -4.36 8.95
CA GLU A 58 -1.67 -5.55 8.12
C GLU A 58 -3.17 -5.83 7.99
N ARG A 59 -3.94 -5.71 9.08
CA ARG A 59 -5.41 -5.84 9.03
C ARG A 59 -6.07 -4.77 8.16
N LEU A 60 -5.54 -3.54 8.21
CA LEU A 60 -6.03 -2.45 7.38
C LEU A 60 -5.71 -2.71 5.91
N MET A 61 -4.52 -3.22 5.58
CA MET A 61 -4.17 -3.62 4.21
C MET A 61 -5.12 -4.67 3.63
N ALA A 62 -5.56 -5.64 4.43
CA ALA A 62 -6.54 -6.62 3.99
C ALA A 62 -7.90 -5.99 3.60
N GLN A 63 -8.28 -4.87 4.23
CA GLN A 63 -9.50 -4.12 3.88
C GLN A 63 -9.28 -3.18 2.69
N LEU A 64 -8.09 -2.58 2.58
CA LEU A 64 -7.78 -1.59 1.56
C LEU A 64 -7.55 -2.24 0.18
N GLN A 65 -6.88 -3.40 0.12
CA GLN A 65 -6.58 -4.09 -1.14
C GLN A 65 -7.78 -4.30 -2.07
N PRO A 66 -8.93 -4.87 -1.62
CA PRO A 66 -10.08 -5.08 -2.50
C PRO A 66 -10.64 -3.75 -3.02
N LEU A 67 -10.68 -2.71 -2.18
CA LEU A 67 -11.14 -1.39 -2.61
C LEU A 67 -10.24 -0.79 -3.69
N LEU A 68 -8.92 -0.85 -3.51
CA LEU A 68 -7.98 -0.35 -4.51
C LEU A 68 -8.06 -1.12 -5.83
N ALA A 69 -8.30 -2.44 -5.78
CA ALA A 69 -8.51 -3.26 -6.98
C ALA A 69 -9.79 -2.86 -7.74
N ASP A 70 -10.88 -2.60 -7.01
CA ASP A 70 -12.14 -2.11 -7.60
C ASP A 70 -11.96 -0.73 -8.25
N LEU A 71 -11.28 0.20 -7.56
CA LEU A 71 -11.00 1.54 -8.09
C LEU A 71 -10.08 1.52 -9.31
N ALA A 72 -9.07 0.63 -9.32
CA ALA A 72 -8.20 0.42 -10.46
C ALA A 72 -8.97 -0.13 -11.67
N THR A 73 -9.87 -1.09 -11.44
CA THR A 73 -10.78 -1.61 -12.47
C THR A 73 -11.65 -0.49 -13.04
N ALA A 74 -12.25 0.35 -12.19
CA ALA A 74 -13.08 1.47 -12.63
C ALA A 74 -12.29 2.48 -13.49
N ARG A 75 -11.02 2.72 -13.14
CA ARG A 75 -10.11 3.56 -13.93
C ARG A 75 -9.83 2.97 -15.31
N LEU A 76 -9.52 1.68 -15.38
CA LEU A 76 -9.27 0.99 -16.65
C LEU A 76 -10.51 1.00 -17.54
N SER A 77 -11.68 0.65 -17.00
CA SER A 77 -12.94 0.66 -17.76
C SER A 77 -13.29 2.05 -18.30
N ALA A 78 -13.04 3.12 -17.53
CA ALA A 78 -13.24 4.49 -17.99
C ALA A 78 -12.27 4.91 -19.11
N SER A 79 -11.10 4.27 -19.20
CA SER A 79 -10.11 4.52 -20.24
C SER A 79 -10.32 3.70 -21.51
N GLU A 80 -10.88 2.49 -21.39
CA GLU A 80 -11.08 1.53 -22.49
C GLU A 80 -12.40 1.75 -23.25
N LEU A 81 -13.42 2.33 -22.62
CA LEU A 81 -14.66 2.70 -23.30
C LEU A 81 -14.38 3.83 -24.30
N GLU A 82 -14.17 3.49 -25.58
CA GLU A 82 -14.10 4.47 -26.69
C GLU A 82 -15.33 5.41 -26.75
N LEU A 83 -16.44 4.99 -26.14
CA LEU A 83 -17.71 5.74 -25.99
C LEU A 83 -17.74 6.66 -24.77
N ALA A 84 -16.80 6.54 -23.82
CA ALA A 84 -16.68 7.44 -22.68
C ALA A 84 -16.06 8.76 -23.18
N GLY A 85 -16.94 9.68 -23.57
CA GLY A 85 -16.57 11.04 -23.95
C GLY A 85 -15.67 11.70 -22.89
N PRO A 86 -14.95 12.79 -23.25
CA PRO A 86 -13.96 13.44 -22.39
C PRO A 86 -14.50 13.84 -21.00
N TYR A 87 -15.81 14.06 -20.88
CA TYR A 87 -16.49 14.36 -19.62
C TYR A 87 -16.48 13.18 -18.63
N SER A 88 -16.68 11.95 -19.08
CA SER A 88 -16.69 10.76 -18.21
C SER A 88 -15.29 10.48 -17.66
N ARG A 89 -14.26 10.62 -18.50
CA ARG A 89 -12.86 10.48 -18.06
C ARG A 89 -12.46 11.55 -17.05
N ARG A 90 -12.89 12.80 -17.29
CA ARG A 90 -12.66 13.91 -16.35
C ARG A 90 -13.35 13.68 -15.00
N ALA A 91 -14.60 13.21 -15.00
CA ALA A 91 -15.34 12.92 -13.77
C ALA A 91 -14.66 11.82 -12.93
N VAL A 92 -14.26 10.72 -13.55
CA VAL A 92 -13.52 9.63 -12.88
C VAL A 92 -12.18 10.14 -12.33
N ALA A 93 -11.44 10.94 -13.11
CA ALA A 93 -10.19 11.55 -12.63
C ALA A 93 -10.42 12.48 -11.42
N THR A 94 -11.52 13.26 -11.42
CA THR A 94 -11.89 14.11 -10.28
C THR A 94 -12.24 13.28 -9.04
N ILE A 95 -12.98 12.18 -9.19
CA ILE A 95 -13.34 11.30 -8.07
C ILE A 95 -12.11 10.59 -7.49
N LEU A 96 -11.21 10.11 -8.35
CA LEU A 96 -10.07 9.31 -7.92
C LEU A 96 -8.82 10.13 -7.54
N GLY A 97 -8.76 11.42 -7.91
CA GLY A 97 -7.61 12.29 -7.61
C GLY A 97 -7.22 12.30 -6.13
N PRO A 98 -8.16 12.46 -5.18
CA PRO A 98 -7.88 12.38 -3.75
C PRO A 98 -7.31 11.02 -3.31
N VAL A 99 -7.76 9.92 -3.94
CA VAL A 99 -7.26 8.56 -3.66
C VAL A 99 -5.80 8.44 -4.09
N ASP A 100 -5.46 8.92 -5.29
CA ASP A 100 -4.08 8.89 -5.80
C ASP A 100 -3.14 9.72 -4.92
N GLU A 101 -3.61 10.87 -4.45
CA GLU A 101 -2.86 11.72 -3.53
C GLU A 101 -2.63 11.04 -2.18
N ALA A 102 -3.67 10.48 -1.57
CA ALA A 102 -3.58 9.74 -0.32
C ALA A 102 -2.66 8.51 -0.45
N LEU A 103 -2.73 7.77 -1.55
CA LEU A 103 -1.84 6.64 -1.86
C LEU A 103 -0.38 7.08 -1.95
N ARG A 104 -0.12 8.20 -2.64
CA ARG A 104 1.23 8.76 -2.74
C ARG A 104 1.78 9.09 -1.36
N TYR A 105 1.00 9.76 -0.51
CA TYR A 105 1.41 10.08 0.87
C TYR A 105 1.65 8.83 1.71
N ALA A 106 0.73 7.85 1.67
CA ALA A 106 0.87 6.58 2.38
C ALA A 106 2.14 5.82 1.97
N ASN A 107 2.46 5.78 0.67
CA ASN A 107 3.66 5.14 0.16
C ASN A 107 4.95 5.84 0.62
N LEU A 108 4.96 7.18 0.67
CA LEU A 108 6.10 7.94 1.18
C LEU A 108 6.35 7.65 2.67
N LEU A 109 5.29 7.63 3.48
CA LEU A 109 5.38 7.28 4.90
C LEU A 109 5.87 5.84 5.09
N HIS A 110 5.33 4.90 4.31
CA HIS A 110 5.75 3.51 4.37
C HIS A 110 7.23 3.31 4.02
N ALA A 111 7.71 4.00 2.97
CA ALA A 111 9.12 3.99 2.61
C ALA A 111 9.98 4.53 3.76
N ARG A 112 9.57 5.64 4.38
CA ARG A 112 10.29 6.21 5.53
C ARG A 112 10.39 5.25 6.71
N LEU A 113 9.29 4.58 7.06
CA LEU A 113 9.30 3.55 8.12
C LEU A 113 10.24 2.39 7.79
N THR A 114 10.28 1.97 6.52
CA THR A 114 11.16 0.89 6.07
C THR A 114 12.64 1.27 6.22
N ASP A 115 12.99 2.52 5.89
CA ASP A 115 14.35 3.04 6.07
C ASP A 115 14.74 3.06 7.55
N GLU A 116 13.90 3.63 8.42
CA GLU A 116 14.15 3.73 9.87
C GLU A 116 14.32 2.36 10.54
N VAL A 117 13.45 1.40 10.22
CA VAL A 117 13.57 0.02 10.73
C VAL A 117 14.86 -0.64 10.23
N SER A 118 15.26 -0.38 8.98
CA SER A 118 16.48 -0.94 8.40
C SER A 118 17.75 -0.34 9.01
N GLU A 119 17.76 0.96 9.32
CA GLU A 119 18.89 1.64 9.97
C GLU A 119 19.11 1.16 11.41
N GLN A 120 18.04 0.76 12.10
CA GLN A 120 18.13 0.21 13.46
C GLN A 120 18.45 -1.29 13.49
N ALA A 121 18.32 -2.00 12.37
CA ALA A 121 18.71 -3.40 12.30
C ALA A 121 20.23 -3.52 12.54
N PRO A 122 20.68 -4.38 13.49
CA PRO A 122 22.10 -4.55 13.73
C PRO A 122 22.78 -5.01 12.43
N PRO A 123 23.97 -4.49 12.09
CA PRO A 123 24.67 -4.89 10.88
C PRO A 123 24.82 -6.41 10.89
N ALA A 124 24.28 -7.08 9.87
CA ALA A 124 24.40 -8.51 9.72
C ALA A 124 25.88 -8.90 9.90
N PRO A 125 26.21 -9.92 10.72
CA PRO A 125 27.60 -10.28 10.95
C PRO A 125 28.21 -10.66 9.60
N VAL A 126 29.06 -9.78 9.08
CA VAL A 126 29.83 -10.04 7.87
C VAL A 126 30.65 -11.28 8.17
N ALA A 127 30.21 -12.42 7.64
CA ALA A 127 30.94 -13.67 7.74
C ALA A 127 32.29 -13.46 7.03
N ARG A 128 33.31 -13.09 7.81
CA ARG A 128 34.68 -12.96 7.30
C ARG A 128 35.01 -14.27 6.59
N PRO A 129 35.47 -14.24 5.33
CA PRO A 129 35.90 -15.46 4.66
C PRO A 129 37.00 -16.10 5.51
N ARG A 130 36.74 -17.31 6.01
CA ARG A 130 37.74 -18.08 6.76
C ARG A 130 38.98 -18.21 5.86
N PRO A 131 40.18 -17.88 6.34
CA PRO A 131 41.38 -18.12 5.56
C PRO A 131 41.47 -19.61 5.24
N ARG A 132 41.43 -19.96 3.94
CA ARG A 132 41.77 -21.30 3.47
C ARG A 132 43.17 -21.58 3.99
N ARG A 133 43.27 -22.47 5.00
CA ARG A 133 44.53 -23.02 5.47
C ARG A 133 45.28 -23.52 4.24
N ALA A 134 46.35 -22.83 3.88
CA ALA A 134 47.36 -23.33 2.97
C ALA A 134 47.89 -24.63 3.59
N ALA A 135 47.50 -25.76 3.02
CA ALA A 135 48.10 -27.05 3.34
C ALA A 135 49.52 -27.04 2.73
N LEU A 136 50.47 -26.53 3.51
CA LEU A 136 51.89 -26.61 3.22
C LEU A 136 52.49 -27.73 4.06
N ALA A 137 52.92 -28.77 3.32
CA ALA A 137 53.96 -29.75 3.64
C ALA A 137 53.79 -30.66 4.86
N LEU A 138 53.75 -31.98 4.61
CA LEU A 138 54.74 -32.94 5.14
C LEU A 138 54.45 -34.35 4.60
N VAL A 139 55.16 -34.81 3.57
CA VAL A 139 55.58 -36.22 3.46
C VAL A 139 56.96 -36.24 2.79
N ARG A 140 57.86 -36.94 3.47
CA ARG A 140 59.26 -37.21 3.10
C ARG A 140 59.39 -38.01 1.82
#